data_AF-A0A957N5R9-F1
#
_entry.id   AF-A0A957N5R9-F1
#
_cell.length_a   1.000
_cell.length_b   1.000
_cell.length_c   1.000
_cell.angle_alpha   90.00
_cell.angle_beta   90.00
_cell.angle_gamma   90.00
#
_symmetry.space_group_name_H-M   'P 1'
#
loop_
_entity.id
_entity.type
_entity.pdbx_description
1 polymer ?
#
loop_
_entity_poly.entity_id
_entity_poly.type
_entity_poly.pdbx_seq_one_letter_code
_entity_poly.pdbx_strand_id
1 'polypeptide(L)' 'MSHYDYIKSQEIGARDFPFYALIMAAIRQADANNLQKLRAMWPNVVDEFAARYTAPGGVLESDPDQLKRNVWGFVPERS' A
#
# COMPACT_ATOMS: atom_id res chain seq x y z
N MET A 1 -17.48 5.87 14.01
CA MET A 1 -16.57 7.03 14.11
C MET A 1 -16.90 7.81 15.36
N SER A 2 -15.88 8.20 16.11
CA SER A 2 -15.95 8.87 17.41
C SER A 2 -15.07 10.12 17.43
N HIS A 3 -15.17 10.94 18.49
CA HIS A 3 -14.27 12.07 18.70
C HIS A 3 -12.79 11.63 18.76
N TYR A 4 -12.53 10.44 19.33
CA TYR A 4 -11.17 9.89 19.36
C TYR A 4 -10.62 9.64 17.94
N ASP A 5 -11.41 9.04 17.05
CA ASP A 5 -11.01 8.79 15.66
C ASP A 5 -10.69 10.10 14.93
N TYR A 6 -11.47 11.16 15.20
CA TYR A 6 -11.23 12.48 14.62
C TYR A 6 -9.92 13.10 15.11
N ILE A 7 -9.62 13.04 16.42
CA ILE A 7 -8.33 13.53 16.95
C ILE A 7 -7.16 12.74 16.33
N LYS A 8 -7.29 11.40 16.22
CA LYS A 8 -6.28 10.58 15.53
C LYS A 8 -6.13 10.94 14.05
N SER A 9 -7.22 11.30 13.37
CA SER A 9 -7.13 11.77 11.98
C SER A 9 -6.29 13.04 11.83
N GLN A 10 -6.33 13.96 12.81
CA GLN A 10 -5.50 15.15 12.82
C GLN A 10 -4.02 14.81 13.06
N GLU A 11 -3.73 13.91 14.01
CA GLU A 11 -2.37 13.43 14.27
C GLU A 11 -1.76 12.75 13.02
N ILE A 12 -2.56 12.00 12.28
CA ILE A 12 -2.16 11.36 11.01
C ILE A 12 -1.89 12.44 9.94
N GLY A 13 -2.80 13.41 9.80
CA GLY A 13 -2.67 14.51 8.84
C GLY A 13 -1.41 15.36 9.07
N ALA A 14 -1.00 15.53 10.33
CA ALA A 14 0.22 16.27 10.67
C ALA A 14 1.53 15.57 10.27
N ARG A 15 1.50 14.27 9.93
CA ARG A 15 2.69 13.47 9.58
C ARG A 15 2.97 13.39 8.08
N ASP A 16 2.18 14.07 7.25
CA ASP A 16 2.34 14.17 5.78
C ASP A 16 2.56 12.82 5.06
N PHE A 17 1.78 11.81 5.42
CA PHE A 17 1.83 10.52 4.73
C PHE A 17 1.28 10.63 3.30
N PRO A 18 1.84 9.89 2.33
CA PRO A 18 1.26 9.80 1.00
C PRO A 18 -0.19 9.30 1.08
N PHE A 19 -1.10 9.93 0.34
CA PHE A 19 -2.54 9.62 0.41
C PHE A 19 -2.84 8.13 0.17
N TYR A 20 -2.22 7.50 -0.84
CA TYR A 20 -2.42 6.07 -1.10
C TYR A 20 -1.89 5.17 0.02
N ALA A 21 -0.89 5.60 0.79
CA ALA A 21 -0.44 4.86 1.96
C ALA A 21 -1.52 4.84 3.05
N LEU A 22 -2.30 5.93 3.20
CA LEU A 22 -3.43 5.98 4.12
C LEU A 22 -4.57 5.05 3.68
N ILE A 23 -4.87 5.00 2.37
CA ILE A 23 -5.88 4.06 1.83
C ILE A 23 -5.43 2.61 2.02
N MET A 24 -4.16 2.29 1.75
CA MET A 24 -3.61 0.96 2.02
C MET A 24 -3.62 0.61 3.51
N ALA A 25 -3.36 1.58 4.39
CA ALA A 25 -3.48 1.38 5.84
C ALA A 25 -4.93 1.13 6.27
N ALA A 26 -5.90 1.81 5.64
CA ALA A 26 -7.32 1.57 5.86
C ALA A 26 -7.74 0.18 5.37
N ILE A 27 -7.32 -0.24 4.18
CA ILE A 27 -7.56 -1.60 3.64
C ILE A 27 -7.03 -2.66 4.60
N ARG A 28 -5.81 -2.48 5.13
CA ARG A 28 -5.19 -3.40 6.10
C ARG A 28 -5.98 -3.57 7.39
N GLN A 29 -6.64 -2.52 7.86
CA GLN A 29 -7.41 -2.52 9.11
C GLN A 29 -8.89 -2.83 8.91
N ALA A 30 -9.38 -2.81 7.68
CA ALA A 30 -10.80 -2.93 7.39
C ALA A 30 -11.34 -4.33 7.71
N ASP A 31 -12.50 -4.36 8.35
CA ASP A 31 -13.37 -5.55 8.34
C ASP A 31 -13.94 -5.80 6.93
N ALA A 32 -14.66 -6.92 6.76
CA ALA A 32 -15.24 -7.32 5.48
C ALA A 32 -16.16 -6.26 4.85
N ASN A 33 -16.96 -5.56 5.67
CA ASN A 33 -17.92 -4.56 5.18
C ASN A 33 -17.21 -3.30 4.71
N ASN A 34 -16.24 -2.83 5.48
CA ASN A 34 -15.44 -1.66 5.12
C ASN A 34 -14.51 -1.97 3.94
N LEU A 35 -13.98 -3.19 3.84
CA LEU A 35 -13.21 -3.65 2.69
C LEU A 35 -14.05 -3.66 1.41
N GLN A 36 -15.32 -4.09 1.48
CA GLN A 36 -16.22 -4.04 0.32
C GLN A 36 -16.45 -2.60 -0.18
N LYS A 37 -16.64 -1.65 0.73
CA LYS A 37 -16.76 -0.21 0.37
C LYS A 37 -15.47 0.32 -0.25
N LEU A 38 -14.33 -0.01 0.34
CA LEU A 38 -13.02 0.39 -0.18
C LEU A 38 -12.76 -0.23 -1.57
N ARG A 39 -13.13 -1.49 -1.79
CA ARG A 39 -13.04 -2.17 -3.09
C ARG A 39 -13.90 -1.49 -4.15
N ALA A 40 -15.09 -1.02 -3.79
CA ALA A 40 -15.97 -0.32 -4.74
C ALA A 40 -15.39 1.03 -5.18
N MET A 41 -14.71 1.74 -4.29
CA MET A 41 -14.21 3.11 -4.55
C MET A 41 -12.76 3.15 -5.06
N TRP A 42 -11.91 2.22 -4.62
CA TRP A 42 -10.50 2.13 -5.01
C TRP A 42 -10.12 0.69 -5.43
N PRO A 43 -10.79 0.11 -6.45
CA PRO A 43 -10.57 -1.27 -6.85
C PRO A 43 -9.09 -1.57 -7.15
N ASN A 44 -8.43 -0.69 -7.91
CA ASN A 44 -7.02 -0.81 -8.27
C ASN A 44 -6.09 -0.82 -7.05
N VAL A 45 -6.39 -0.03 -6.01
CA VAL A 45 -5.56 0.02 -4.79
C VAL A 45 -5.75 -1.24 -3.96
N VAL A 46 -6.95 -1.83 -3.95
CA VAL A 46 -7.18 -3.11 -3.27
C VAL A 46 -6.47 -4.25 -4.01
N ASP A 47 -6.49 -4.26 -5.34
CA ASP A 47 -5.75 -5.25 -6.14
C ASP A 47 -4.23 -5.13 -5.92
N GLU A 48 -3.70 -3.90 -5.99
CA GLU A 48 -2.30 -3.60 -5.70
C GLU A 48 -1.92 -4.04 -4.28
N PHE A 49 -2.76 -3.70 -3.29
CA PHE A 49 -2.54 -4.09 -1.91
C PHE A 49 -2.48 -5.61 -1.76
N ALA A 50 -3.44 -6.33 -2.35
CA ALA A 50 -3.49 -7.78 -2.27
C ALA A 50 -2.24 -8.42 -2.90
N ALA A 51 -1.84 -7.96 -4.09
CA ALA A 51 -0.63 -8.42 -4.76
C ALA A 51 0.62 -8.20 -3.88
N ARG A 52 0.76 -7.01 -3.31
CA ARG A 52 1.90 -6.67 -2.43
C ARG A 52 1.87 -7.44 -1.11
N TYR A 53 0.69 -7.68 -0.53
CA TYR A 53 0.57 -8.36 0.76
C TYR A 53 1.11 -9.79 0.73
N THR A 54 0.97 -10.48 -0.41
CA THR A 54 1.47 -11.83 -0.61
C THR A 54 2.89 -11.89 -1.21
N ALA A 55 3.39 -10.78 -1.74
CA ALA A 55 4.71 -10.72 -2.35
C ALA A 55 5.82 -10.61 -1.28
N PRO A 56 6.97 -11.30 -1.45
CA PRO A 56 8.12 -11.16 -0.56
C PRO A 56 8.57 -9.70 -0.45
N GLY A 57 8.53 -9.15 0.77
CA GLY A 57 8.89 -7.75 1.03
C GLY A 57 7.94 -6.73 0.38
N GLY A 58 6.80 -7.14 -0.16
CA GLY A 58 5.87 -6.25 -0.86
C GLY A 58 6.35 -5.75 -2.22
N VAL A 59 7.39 -6.37 -2.78
CA VAL A 59 7.98 -6.00 -4.08
C VAL A 59 7.30 -6.79 -5.19
N LEU A 60 6.75 -6.10 -6.18
CA LEU A 60 6.12 -6.70 -7.34
C LEU A 60 7.11 -6.84 -8.50
N GLU A 61 6.87 -7.77 -9.41
CA GLU A 61 7.69 -7.93 -10.62
C GLU A 61 7.67 -6.70 -11.52
N SER A 62 6.54 -5.97 -11.52
CA SER A 62 6.35 -4.73 -12.24
C SER A 62 7.02 -3.52 -11.58
N ASP A 63 7.55 -3.66 -10.36
CA ASP A 63 8.26 -2.55 -9.73
C ASP A 63 9.52 -2.21 -10.57
N PRO A 64 9.81 -0.93 -10.86
CA PRO A 64 10.87 -0.54 -11.78
C PRO A 64 12.23 -1.16 -11.48
N ASP A 65 12.59 -1.30 -10.21
CA ASP A 65 13.87 -1.88 -9.81
C ASP A 65 13.89 -3.41 -9.95
N GLN A 66 12.74 -4.08 -9.84
CA GLN A 66 12.62 -5.51 -10.12
C GLN A 66 12.63 -5.78 -11.64
N LEU A 67 11.96 -4.94 -12.44
CA LEU A 67 12.03 -5.00 -13.90
C LEU A 67 13.46 -4.86 -14.40
N LYS A 68 14.24 -3.91 -13.87
CA LYS A 68 15.65 -3.74 -14.23
C LYS A 68 16.48 -5.00 -13.91
N ARG A 69 16.24 -5.64 -12.76
CA ARG A 69 16.92 -6.90 -12.38
C ARG A 69 16.61 -8.04 -13.37
N ASN A 70 15.34 -8.17 -13.75
CA ASN A 70 14.86 -9.26 -14.59
C ASN A 70 15.26 -9.10 -16.07
N VAL A 71 15.26 -7.87 -16.60
CA VAL A 71 15.53 -7.59 -18.02
C VAL A 71 17.03 -7.55 -18.34
N TRP A 72 17.84 -7.00 -17.43
CA TRP A 72 19.25 -6.70 -17.73
C TRP A 72 20.26 -7.60 -17.01
N GLY A 73 19.82 -8.55 -16.18
CA GLY A 73 20.70 -9.48 -15.46
C GLY A 73 21.69 -8.73 -14.57
N PHE A 74 21.26 -8.32 -13.37
CA PHE A 74 22.07 -7.47 -12.49
C PHE A 74 23.43 -8.11 -12.12
N VAL A 75 24.53 -7.48 -12.52
CA VAL A 75 25.87 -7.69 -11.94
C VAL A 75 26.03 -6.68 -10.81
N PRO A 76 26.06 -7.09 -9.53
CA PRO A 76 26.25 -6.15 -8.44
C PRO A 76 27.67 -5.59 -8.46
N GLU A 77 27.77 -4.27 -8.51
CA GLU A 77 29.01 -3.54 -8.27
C GLU A 77 29.44 -3.85 -6.84
N ARG A 78 30.55 -4.58 -6.71
CA ARG A 78 31.12 -4.96 -5.41
C ARG A 78 31.66 -3.71 -4.73
N SER A 79 31.10 -3.36 -3.58
CA SER A 79 31.74 -2.50 -2.58
C SER A 79 32.64 -3.31 -1.66
#